data_AF-A0A0R3TQL2-F1
#
_entry.id   AF-A0A0R3TQL2-F1
#
_cell.length_a   1.000
_cell.length_b   1.000
_cell.length_c   1.000
_cell.angle_alpha   90.00
_cell.angle_beta   90.00
_cell.angle_gamma   90.00
#
_symmetry.space_group_name_H-M   'P 1'
#
loop_
_entity.id
_entity.type
_entity.pdbx_description
1 polymer ?
#
loop_
_entity_poly.entity_id
_entity_poly.type
_entity_poly.pdbx_seq_one_letter_code
_entity_poly.pdbx_strand_id
1 'polypeptide(L)'
;MTGRLLTACGHASETGSKLTPFTSQLWLIRFVLLKQTHQYEILENELGTFDRLDNPDVYFEHDPATYKGRKGSMIPFSLRLLHAELPYYLKRSNEALDRLYFLSAVVSRMITNLTSDYTEDGRDNCPSEAYKNSSLILWRRRQSKILSICLSIYLSLKDYPSAIDTVYQMIEKLKPLGEHRFLYGTLGRIYMEFGDVETAEKMFTECLVDAPPDLKSTQVQRLMFNAMLQIGNGRFDEAKRSFWEILQLDPTNVAAANNQAVCFHFTSQMDDSIRILETLTTPFNQHQPLEASGGHTVLPLPLHETLISNLAVLLEAESDKSQTKKLKVLERIAGLDGEKVAFSSFRLPTSKVP
;
A
#
# COMPACT_ATOMS: atom_id res chain seq x y z
N MET A 1 -18.62 16.73 -5.59
CA MET A 1 -19.81 16.02 -5.05
C MET A 1 -19.84 16.01 -3.52
N THR A 2 -18.81 15.49 -2.83
CA THR A 2 -18.76 15.44 -1.35
C THR A 2 -18.86 16.81 -0.67
N GLY A 3 -18.23 17.85 -1.21
CA GLY A 3 -18.37 19.21 -0.68
C GLY A 3 -19.81 19.76 -0.73
N ARG A 4 -20.59 19.40 -1.77
CA ARG A 4 -22.01 19.78 -1.88
C ARG A 4 -22.86 19.04 -0.85
N LEU A 5 -22.55 17.78 -0.57
CA LEU A 5 -23.23 17.00 0.47
C LEU A 5 -22.95 17.57 1.87
N LEU A 6 -21.69 17.91 2.18
CA LEU A 6 -21.34 18.56 3.44
C LEU A 6 -22.00 19.93 3.58
N THR A 7 -22.06 20.71 2.49
CA THR A 7 -22.80 21.98 2.44
C THR A 7 -24.28 21.77 2.74
N ALA A 8 -24.92 20.76 2.14
CA ALA A 8 -26.31 20.42 2.41
C ALA A 8 -26.55 19.97 3.86
N CYS A 9 -25.53 19.40 4.51
CA CYS A 9 -25.56 19.07 5.95
C CYS A 9 -25.25 20.27 6.86
N GLY A 10 -24.95 21.46 6.32
CA GLY A 10 -24.66 22.67 7.10
C GLY A 10 -23.18 22.89 7.45
N HIS A 11 -22.27 22.04 6.97
CA HIS A 11 -20.82 22.13 7.28
C HIS A 11 -20.07 23.19 6.44
N ALA A 12 -20.77 23.98 5.63
CA ALA A 12 -20.19 25.09 4.87
C ALA A 12 -20.55 26.48 5.44
N SER A 13 -21.34 26.53 6.53
CA SER A 13 -21.77 27.78 7.18
C SER A 13 -20.86 28.14 8.36
N GLU A 14 -20.66 29.44 8.62
CA GLU A 14 -19.88 29.98 9.75
C GLU A 14 -20.38 29.48 11.11
N THR A 15 -21.65 29.06 11.20
CA THR A 15 -22.27 28.55 12.43
C THR A 15 -21.96 27.08 12.73
N GLY A 16 -21.33 26.33 11.80
CA GLY A 16 -20.91 24.94 11.94
C GLY A 16 -22.01 23.96 12.39
N SER A 17 -22.49 23.08 11.51
CA SER A 17 -23.41 22.01 11.93
C SER A 17 -22.74 21.03 12.91
N LYS A 18 -23.51 20.56 13.91
CA LYS A 18 -23.04 19.54 14.87
C LYS A 18 -22.54 18.29 14.14
N LEU A 19 -21.39 17.77 14.57
CA LEU A 19 -20.86 16.52 14.05
C LEU A 19 -21.75 15.35 14.51
N THR A 20 -22.14 14.51 13.56
CA THR A 20 -22.87 13.26 13.75
C THR A 20 -22.07 12.07 13.20
N PRO A 21 -22.44 10.81 13.53
CA PRO A 21 -21.82 9.63 12.93
C PRO A 21 -21.93 9.59 11.40
N PHE A 22 -23.02 10.12 10.84
CA PHE A 22 -23.22 10.17 9.39
C PHE A 22 -22.28 11.18 8.75
N THR A 23 -22.22 12.40 9.29
CA THR A 23 -21.34 13.46 8.78
C THR A 23 -19.86 13.12 8.97
N SER A 24 -19.48 12.39 10.03
CA SER A 24 -18.08 11.95 10.21
C SER A 24 -17.64 10.96 9.12
N GLN A 25 -18.55 10.10 8.64
CA GLN A 25 -18.30 9.24 7.47
C GLN A 25 -18.20 10.04 6.17
N LEU A 26 -19.04 11.07 5.97
CA LEU A 26 -18.94 11.95 4.81
C LEU A 26 -17.60 12.70 4.78
N TRP A 27 -17.14 13.18 5.93
CA TRP A 27 -15.82 13.79 6.08
C TRP A 27 -14.70 12.81 5.76
N LEU A 28 -14.76 11.58 6.29
CA LEU A 28 -13.81 10.53 5.93
C LEU A 28 -13.73 10.30 4.42
N ILE A 29 -14.88 10.17 3.74
CA ILE A 29 -14.92 9.99 2.27
C ILE A 29 -14.28 11.17 1.56
N ARG A 30 -14.60 12.41 1.97
CA ARG A 30 -13.99 13.61 1.39
C ARG A 30 -12.47 13.60 1.54
N PHE A 31 -11.97 13.30 2.73
CA PHE A 31 -10.55 13.32 3.01
C PHE A 31 -9.79 12.20 2.29
N VAL A 32 -10.38 11.01 2.18
CA VAL A 32 -9.82 9.92 1.37
C VAL A 32 -9.73 10.32 -0.10
N LEU A 33 -10.75 10.98 -0.65
CA LEU A 33 -10.73 11.46 -2.03
C LEU A 33 -9.65 12.53 -2.24
N LEU A 34 -9.53 13.50 -1.33
CA LEU A 34 -8.48 14.52 -1.40
C LEU A 34 -7.09 13.86 -1.39
N LYS A 35 -6.86 12.90 -0.49
CA LYS A 35 -5.63 12.09 -0.44
C LYS A 35 -5.36 11.36 -1.77
N GLN A 36 -6.37 10.69 -2.33
CA GLN A 36 -6.24 9.97 -3.61
C GLN A 36 -5.94 10.90 -4.79
N THR A 37 -6.43 12.13 -4.74
CA THR A 37 -6.14 13.17 -5.75
C THR A 37 -4.90 14.01 -5.44
N HIS A 38 -4.11 13.62 -4.43
CA HIS A 38 -2.89 14.31 -4.00
C HIS A 38 -3.09 15.78 -3.58
N GLN A 39 -4.31 16.16 -3.17
CA GLN A 39 -4.63 17.51 -2.70
C GLN A 39 -4.36 17.65 -1.19
N TYR A 40 -3.10 17.50 -0.80
CA TYR A 40 -2.71 17.39 0.61
C TYR A 40 -2.88 18.69 1.41
N GLU A 41 -2.65 19.85 0.79
CA GLU A 41 -2.81 21.16 1.46
C GLU A 41 -4.27 21.47 1.79
N ILE A 42 -5.19 21.18 0.85
CA ILE A 42 -6.63 21.32 1.08
C ILE A 42 -7.08 20.36 2.17
N LEU A 43 -6.58 19.12 2.12
CA LEU A 43 -6.84 18.12 3.16
C LEU A 43 -6.37 18.58 4.54
N GLU A 44 -5.16 19.13 4.66
CA GLU A 44 -4.65 19.66 5.94
C GLU A 44 -5.50 20.81 6.46
N ASN A 45 -5.81 21.80 5.60
CA ASN A 45 -6.60 22.96 6.01
C ASN A 45 -7.98 22.57 6.53
N GLU A 46 -8.67 21.66 5.84
CA GLU A 46 -10.00 21.19 6.27
C GLU A 46 -9.95 20.25 7.46
N LEU A 47 -8.94 19.39 7.55
CA LEU A 47 -8.80 18.48 8.69
C LEU A 47 -8.38 19.23 9.96
N GLY A 48 -7.65 20.35 9.80
CA GLY A 48 -7.25 21.25 10.89
C GLY A 48 -8.42 21.84 11.68
N THR A 49 -9.62 21.91 11.11
CA THR A 49 -10.82 22.37 11.84
C THR A 49 -11.26 21.40 12.94
N PHE A 50 -10.77 20.15 12.91
CA PHE A 50 -11.07 19.11 13.89
C PHE A 50 -10.01 18.98 15.00
N ASP A 51 -8.96 19.81 14.96
CA ASP A 51 -7.81 19.77 15.87
C ASP A 51 -7.29 18.33 16.09
N ARG A 52 -7.48 17.75 17.28
CA ARG A 52 -6.97 16.40 17.63
C ARG A 52 -7.97 15.27 17.37
N LEU A 53 -9.16 15.56 16.83
CA LEU A 53 -10.27 14.61 16.70
C LEU A 53 -10.68 13.98 18.05
N ASP A 54 -10.48 14.72 19.15
CA ASP A 54 -10.69 14.24 20.52
C ASP A 54 -11.41 15.24 21.43
N ASN A 55 -11.98 16.28 20.85
CA ASN A 55 -12.77 17.26 21.56
C ASN A 55 -14.04 16.60 22.16
N PRO A 56 -14.56 17.08 23.31
CA PRO A 56 -15.72 16.44 23.96
C PRO A 56 -16.94 16.27 23.05
N ASP A 57 -17.16 17.21 22.12
CA ASP A 57 -18.26 17.22 21.16
C ASP A 57 -18.22 16.09 20.13
N VAL A 58 -17.10 15.39 19.98
CA VAL A 58 -17.00 14.22 19.10
C VAL A 58 -17.40 12.90 19.77
N TYR A 59 -17.78 12.92 21.05
CA TYR A 59 -18.20 11.76 21.82
C TYR A 59 -19.72 11.67 21.93
N PHE A 60 -20.27 10.45 21.91
CA PHE A 60 -21.72 10.23 22.03
C PHE A 60 -22.29 10.82 23.34
N GLU A 61 -21.48 10.78 24.40
CA GLU A 61 -21.80 11.24 25.74
C GLU A 61 -22.04 12.76 25.84
N HIS A 62 -21.60 13.54 24.84
CA HIS A 62 -21.81 14.98 24.82
C HIS A 62 -23.26 15.39 24.49
N ASP A 63 -24.02 14.51 23.82
CA ASP A 63 -25.46 14.71 23.59
C ASP A 63 -26.27 13.47 23.99
N PRO A 64 -26.50 13.26 25.31
CA PRO A 64 -27.25 12.12 25.82
C PRO A 64 -28.72 12.10 25.38
N ALA A 65 -29.29 13.25 25.04
CA ALA A 65 -30.68 13.35 24.57
C ALA A 65 -30.84 12.67 23.21
N THR A 66 -29.88 12.89 22.31
CA THR A 66 -29.84 12.29 20.97
C THR A 66 -29.29 10.86 21.01
N TYR A 67 -28.24 10.59 21.79
CA TYR A 67 -27.50 9.31 21.77
C TYR A 67 -27.66 8.50 23.06
N LYS A 68 -28.90 8.20 23.43
CA LYS A 68 -29.23 7.48 24.67
C LYS A 68 -28.47 6.16 24.78
N GLY A 69 -27.66 6.02 25.83
CA GLY A 69 -26.93 4.81 26.17
C GLY A 69 -25.73 4.47 25.27
N ARG A 70 -25.40 5.32 24.29
CA ARG A 70 -24.19 5.13 23.46
C ARG A 70 -22.97 5.74 24.15
N LYS A 71 -21.85 5.04 24.07
CA LYS A 71 -20.55 5.48 24.60
C LYS A 71 -19.50 5.50 23.50
N GLY A 72 -18.47 6.33 23.66
CA GLY A 72 -17.29 6.40 22.80
C GLY A 72 -17.35 7.45 21.69
N SER A 73 -16.31 7.46 20.86
CA SER A 73 -16.13 8.49 19.83
C SER A 73 -16.98 8.22 18.57
N MET A 74 -17.57 9.28 18.02
CA MET A 74 -18.21 9.30 16.70
C MET A 74 -17.20 9.31 15.54
N ILE A 75 -15.92 9.55 15.84
CA ILE A 75 -14.85 9.61 14.85
C ILE A 75 -14.43 8.19 14.45
N PRO A 76 -14.53 7.82 13.17
CA PRO A 76 -14.06 6.54 12.69
C PRO A 76 -12.55 6.37 12.92
N PHE A 77 -12.11 5.16 13.27
CA PHE A 77 -10.68 4.87 13.44
C PHE A 77 -9.86 5.21 12.18
N SER A 78 -10.41 4.97 11.00
CA SER A 78 -9.81 5.33 9.71
C SER A 78 -9.56 6.84 9.57
N LEU A 79 -10.42 7.68 10.13
CA LEU A 79 -10.23 9.13 10.13
C LEU A 79 -9.08 9.54 11.06
N ARG A 80 -9.00 8.94 12.27
CA ARG A 80 -7.86 9.14 13.18
C ARG A 80 -6.54 8.69 12.54
N LEU A 81 -6.57 7.56 11.84
CA LEU A 81 -5.41 7.03 11.13
C LEU A 81 -4.96 7.96 9.99
N LEU A 82 -5.91 8.46 9.19
CA LEU A 82 -5.63 9.43 8.12
C LEU A 82 -5.03 10.73 8.67
N HIS A 83 -5.56 11.23 9.80
CA HIS A 83 -5.04 12.41 10.48
C HIS A 83 -3.61 12.22 11.02
N ALA A 84 -3.30 11.02 11.50
CA ALA A 84 -1.94 10.68 11.95
C ALA A 84 -0.96 10.56 10.78
N GLU A 85 -1.40 10.00 9.65
CA GLU A 85 -0.57 9.79 8.46
C GLU A 85 -0.34 11.07 7.65
N LEU A 86 -1.28 12.01 7.63
CA LEU A 86 -1.26 13.19 6.76
C LEU A 86 0.07 13.98 6.74
N PRO A 87 0.73 14.26 7.88
CA PRO A 87 1.97 15.05 7.86
C PRO A 87 3.08 14.43 7.00
N TYR A 88 3.09 13.10 6.83
CA TYR A 88 4.06 12.42 5.97
C TYR A 88 3.96 12.88 4.50
N TYR A 89 2.75 13.02 3.96
CA TYR A 89 2.54 13.51 2.59
C TYR A 89 2.95 14.98 2.40
N LEU A 90 3.08 15.71 3.50
CA LEU A 90 3.53 17.10 3.57
C LEU A 90 5.00 17.18 4.01
N LYS A 91 5.76 16.08 3.84
CA LYS A 91 7.20 15.96 4.13
C LYS A 91 7.57 16.16 5.60
N ARG A 92 6.64 15.93 6.52
CA ARG A 92 6.84 15.97 7.97
C ARG A 92 6.75 14.56 8.57
N SER A 93 7.71 13.72 8.21
CA SER A 93 7.72 12.30 8.62
C SER A 93 7.77 12.11 10.14
N ASN A 94 8.53 12.93 10.86
CA ASN A 94 8.64 12.83 12.33
C ASN A 94 7.28 13.12 13.00
N GLU A 95 6.59 14.17 12.56
CA GLU A 95 5.26 14.51 13.08
C GLU A 95 4.25 13.37 12.83
N ALA A 96 4.31 12.74 11.64
CA ALA A 96 3.47 11.59 11.34
C ALA A 96 3.79 10.40 12.24
N LEU A 97 5.06 10.07 12.43
CA LEU A 97 5.51 9.00 13.32
C LEU A 97 5.06 9.25 14.76
N ASP A 98 5.21 10.46 15.29
CA ASP A 98 4.77 10.83 16.65
C ASP A 98 3.26 10.59 16.82
N ARG A 99 2.45 11.03 15.86
CA ARG A 99 0.99 10.83 15.88
C ARG A 99 0.62 9.34 15.76
N LEU A 100 1.32 8.57 14.93
CA LEU A 100 1.10 7.13 14.76
C LEU A 100 1.48 6.34 16.01
N TYR A 101 2.61 6.67 16.66
CA TYR A 101 3.03 6.03 17.91
C TYR A 101 2.10 6.38 19.06
N PHE A 102 1.62 7.62 19.13
CA PHE A 102 0.56 8.00 20.08
C PHE A 102 -0.69 7.14 19.89
N LEU A 103 -1.15 6.98 18.65
CA LEU A 103 -2.31 6.14 18.34
C LEU A 103 -2.05 4.66 18.67
N SER A 104 -0.84 4.15 18.41
CA SER A 104 -0.42 2.79 18.75
C SER A 104 -0.40 2.57 20.27
N ALA A 105 0.03 3.56 21.06
CA ALA A 105 0.02 3.50 22.52
C ALA A 105 -1.41 3.45 23.07
N VAL A 106 -2.33 4.25 22.52
CA VAL A 106 -3.76 4.21 22.88
C VAL A 106 -4.35 2.83 22.59
N VAL A 107 -4.09 2.26 21.40
CA VAL A 107 -4.58 0.92 21.04
C VAL A 107 -3.94 -0.16 21.91
N SER A 108 -2.67 -0.04 22.25
CA SER A 108 -1.99 -0.97 23.16
C SER A 108 -2.65 -0.98 24.54
N ARG A 109 -2.99 0.20 25.08
CA ARG A 109 -3.74 0.30 26.33
C ARG A 109 -5.11 -0.36 26.25
N MET A 110 -5.85 -0.17 25.16
CA MET A 110 -7.15 -0.83 24.95
C MET A 110 -7.00 -2.36 24.92
N ILE A 111 -5.97 -2.87 24.24
CA ILE A 111 -5.67 -4.31 24.22
C ILE A 111 -5.32 -4.80 25.62
N THR A 112 -4.49 -4.06 26.39
CA THR A 112 -4.15 -4.41 27.78
C THR A 112 -5.40 -4.49 28.66
N ASN A 113 -6.29 -3.49 28.58
CA ASN A 113 -7.56 -3.49 29.31
C ASN A 113 -8.39 -4.75 28.98
N LEU A 114 -8.55 -5.04 27.68
CA LEU A 114 -9.28 -6.22 27.21
C LEU A 114 -8.65 -7.54 27.66
N THR A 115 -7.32 -7.63 27.69
CA THR A 115 -6.63 -8.83 28.21
C THR A 115 -6.81 -9.01 29.71
N SER A 116 -7.04 -7.92 30.45
CA SER A 116 -7.31 -7.90 31.89
C SER A 116 -8.81 -7.98 32.22
N ASP A 117 -9.65 -8.43 31.29
CA ASP A 117 -11.10 -8.60 31.45
C ASP A 117 -11.90 -7.30 31.67
N TYR A 118 -11.36 -6.17 31.20
CA TYR A 118 -12.06 -4.89 31.15
C TYR A 118 -12.46 -4.49 29.72
N THR A 119 -13.47 -3.64 29.61
CA THR A 119 -13.83 -2.90 28.40
C THR A 119 -12.66 -2.04 27.89
N GLU A 120 -12.71 -1.61 26.63
CA GLU A 120 -11.63 -0.87 25.95
C GLU A 120 -11.19 0.39 26.72
N ASP A 121 -12.12 1.10 27.35
CA ASP A 121 -11.87 2.30 28.15
C ASP A 121 -11.41 1.98 29.59
N GLY A 122 -11.43 0.71 29.99
CA GLY A 122 -10.96 0.21 31.28
C GLY A 122 -11.92 0.44 32.44
N ARG A 123 -13.18 0.80 32.20
CA ARG A 123 -14.13 1.19 33.26
C ARG A 123 -14.96 0.02 33.79
N ASP A 124 -15.53 -0.74 32.86
CA ASP A 124 -16.45 -1.83 33.15
C ASP A 124 -15.79 -3.18 32.84
N ASN A 125 -16.20 -4.26 33.51
CA ASN A 125 -15.78 -5.61 33.15
C ASN A 125 -16.30 -6.00 31.75
N CYS A 126 -15.55 -6.86 31.05
CA CYS A 126 -15.95 -7.41 29.77
C CYS A 126 -17.35 -8.08 29.87
N PRO A 127 -18.31 -7.68 29.02
CA PRO A 127 -19.67 -8.23 29.09
C PRO A 127 -19.75 -9.74 28.80
N SER A 128 -18.85 -10.26 27.98
CA SER A 128 -18.75 -11.68 27.66
C SER A 128 -17.39 -12.03 27.05
N GLU A 129 -17.06 -13.32 27.04
CA GLU A 129 -15.86 -13.82 26.37
C GLU A 129 -15.91 -13.62 24.85
N ALA A 130 -17.09 -13.72 24.24
CA ALA A 130 -17.29 -13.45 22.81
C ALA A 130 -17.00 -11.97 22.46
N TYR A 131 -17.43 -11.05 23.33
CA TYR A 131 -17.10 -9.62 23.21
C TYR A 131 -15.59 -9.40 23.27
N LYS A 132 -14.94 -9.93 24.31
CA LYS A 132 -13.49 -9.81 24.53
C LYS A 132 -12.71 -10.28 23.31
N ASN A 133 -13.02 -11.47 22.80
CA ASN A 133 -12.34 -12.03 21.65
C ASN A 133 -12.55 -11.20 20.37
N SER A 134 -13.79 -10.76 20.12
CA SER A 134 -14.09 -9.93 18.96
C SER A 134 -13.37 -8.57 19.00
N SER A 135 -13.36 -7.91 20.16
CA SER A 135 -12.65 -6.65 20.36
C SER A 135 -11.13 -6.82 20.25
N LEU A 136 -10.55 -7.86 20.85
CA LEU A 136 -9.11 -8.14 20.73
C LEU A 136 -8.68 -8.36 19.28
N ILE A 137 -9.46 -9.12 18.50
CA ILE A 137 -9.20 -9.32 17.06
C ILE A 137 -9.23 -7.98 16.32
N LEU A 138 -10.27 -7.17 16.56
CA LEU A 138 -10.43 -5.86 15.93
C LEU A 138 -9.25 -4.93 16.24
N TRP A 139 -8.87 -4.81 17.52
CA TRP A 139 -7.83 -3.87 17.94
C TRP A 139 -6.42 -4.32 17.56
N ARG A 140 -6.13 -5.63 17.55
CA ARG A 140 -4.86 -6.15 17.02
C ARG A 140 -4.70 -5.86 15.52
N ARG A 141 -5.76 -6.06 14.71
CA ARG A 141 -5.74 -5.72 13.28
C ARG A 141 -5.56 -4.20 13.06
N ARG A 142 -6.22 -3.37 13.87
CA ARG A 142 -6.02 -1.90 13.84
C ARG A 142 -4.60 -1.50 14.21
N GLN A 143 -4.02 -2.12 15.24
CA GLN A 143 -2.63 -1.88 15.63
C GLN A 143 -1.66 -2.23 14.50
N SER A 144 -1.83 -3.39 13.88
CA SER A 144 -1.06 -3.79 12.70
C SER A 144 -1.18 -2.78 11.56
N LYS A 145 -2.37 -2.21 11.34
CA LYS A 145 -2.54 -1.18 10.31
C LYS A 145 -1.77 0.10 10.62
N ILE A 146 -1.70 0.53 11.88
CA ILE A 146 -0.87 1.67 12.31
C ILE A 146 0.61 1.37 11.99
N LEU A 147 1.10 0.22 12.45
CA LEU A 147 2.49 -0.21 12.22
C LEU A 147 2.83 -0.33 10.74
N SER A 148 1.88 -0.75 9.88
CA SER A 148 2.08 -0.79 8.43
C SER A 148 2.37 0.59 7.81
N ILE A 149 1.81 1.65 8.39
CA ILE A 149 2.10 3.03 7.95
C ILE A 149 3.48 3.45 8.46
N CYS A 150 3.82 3.18 9.73
CA CYS A 150 5.17 3.42 10.24
C CYS A 150 6.22 2.72 9.38
N LEU A 151 6.00 1.44 9.06
CA LEU A 151 6.84 0.65 8.16
C LEU A 151 7.02 1.34 6.81
N SER A 152 5.93 1.81 6.20
CA SER A 152 5.98 2.51 4.91
C SER A 152 6.83 3.80 4.99
N ILE A 153 6.72 4.54 6.10
CA ILE A 153 7.54 5.73 6.35
C ILE A 153 9.02 5.34 6.50
N TYR A 154 9.36 4.35 7.32
CA TYR A 154 10.74 3.90 7.51
C TYR A 154 11.38 3.40 6.21
N LEU A 155 10.65 2.64 5.40
CA LEU A 155 11.11 2.19 4.08
C LEU A 155 11.35 3.36 3.13
N SER A 156 10.48 4.38 3.15
CA SER A 156 10.67 5.58 2.33
C SER A 156 11.93 6.38 2.73
N LEU A 157 12.27 6.35 4.01
CA LEU A 157 13.47 6.99 4.57
C LEU A 157 14.72 6.10 4.47
N LYS A 158 14.58 4.86 3.97
CA LYS A 158 15.62 3.81 3.96
C LYS A 158 16.18 3.49 5.36
N ASP A 159 15.37 3.70 6.39
CA ASP A 159 15.68 3.30 7.76
C ASP A 159 15.32 1.82 7.94
N TYR A 160 16.17 0.95 7.39
CA TYR A 160 15.96 -0.49 7.42
C TYR A 160 15.94 -1.07 8.84
N PRO A 161 16.79 -0.65 9.81
CA PRO A 161 16.72 -1.13 11.18
C PRO A 161 15.34 -0.90 11.82
N SER A 162 14.79 0.32 11.74
CA SER A 162 13.45 0.61 12.29
C SER A 162 12.33 -0.09 11.51
N ALA A 163 12.49 -0.25 10.18
CA ALA A 163 11.55 -1.04 9.39
C ALA A 163 11.50 -2.51 9.83
N ILE A 164 12.66 -3.14 10.03
CA ILE A 164 12.78 -4.54 10.48
C ILE A 164 12.15 -4.71 11.87
N ASP A 165 12.51 -3.84 12.83
CA ASP A 165 11.92 -3.86 14.17
C ASP A 165 10.40 -3.72 14.13
N THR A 166 9.89 -2.81 13.30
CA THR A 166 8.44 -2.63 13.11
C THR A 166 7.77 -3.91 12.60
N VAL A 167 8.38 -4.64 11.66
CA VAL A 167 7.81 -5.90 11.17
C VAL A 167 7.81 -6.97 12.25
N TYR A 168 8.86 -7.07 13.08
CA TYR A 168 8.85 -7.98 14.22
C TYR A 168 7.76 -7.64 15.24
N GLN A 169 7.57 -6.35 15.55
CA GLN A 169 6.45 -5.91 16.39
C GLN A 169 5.10 -6.34 15.77
N MET A 170 4.91 -6.18 14.45
CA MET A 170 3.70 -6.63 13.77
C MET A 170 3.49 -8.14 13.89
N ILE A 171 4.55 -8.94 13.75
CA ILE A 171 4.51 -10.40 13.93
C ILE A 171 4.01 -10.73 15.35
N GLU A 172 4.57 -10.11 16.38
CA GLU A 172 4.15 -10.34 17.76
C GLU A 172 2.67 -10.02 17.99
N LYS A 173 2.18 -8.91 17.44
CA LYS A 173 0.76 -8.51 17.61
C LYS A 173 -0.21 -9.39 16.85
N LEU A 174 0.19 -9.95 15.70
CA LEU A 174 -0.67 -10.78 14.85
C LEU A 174 -0.51 -12.29 15.11
N LYS A 175 0.54 -12.72 15.82
CA LYS A 175 0.77 -14.13 16.16
C LYS A 175 -0.43 -14.79 16.84
N PRO A 176 -1.12 -14.16 17.82
CA PRO A 176 -2.33 -14.73 18.42
C PRO A 176 -3.51 -14.92 17.46
N LEU A 177 -3.49 -14.25 16.29
CA LEU A 177 -4.51 -14.37 15.24
C LEU A 177 -4.14 -15.41 14.18
N GLY A 178 -2.90 -15.93 14.19
CA GLY A 178 -2.36 -16.72 13.08
C GLY A 178 -2.04 -15.92 11.81
N GLU A 179 -2.23 -14.60 11.82
CA GLU A 179 -2.14 -13.72 10.65
C GLU A 179 -0.75 -13.07 10.50
N HIS A 180 0.35 -13.82 10.65
CA HIS A 180 1.70 -13.24 10.70
C HIS A 180 2.67 -13.79 9.66
N ARG A 181 2.42 -14.97 9.08
CA ARG A 181 3.38 -15.66 8.18
C ARG A 181 3.82 -14.81 6.99
N PHE A 182 2.90 -14.03 6.40
CA PHE A 182 3.21 -13.17 5.26
C PHE A 182 4.24 -12.06 5.57
N LEU A 183 4.40 -11.70 6.84
CA LEU A 183 5.34 -10.67 7.28
C LEU A 183 6.79 -11.13 7.16
N TYR A 184 7.07 -12.44 7.22
CA TYR A 184 8.41 -12.95 6.93
C TYR A 184 8.80 -12.74 5.45
N GLY A 185 7.84 -12.83 4.52
CA GLY A 185 8.05 -12.42 3.14
C GLY A 185 8.33 -10.92 2.99
N THR A 186 7.81 -10.10 3.90
CA THR A 186 8.14 -8.65 3.97
C THR A 186 9.56 -8.45 4.50
N LEU A 187 9.94 -9.13 5.58
CA LEU A 187 11.33 -9.13 6.09
C LEU A 187 12.32 -9.55 5.01
N GLY A 188 12.04 -10.63 4.28
CA GLY A 188 12.92 -11.11 3.21
C GLY A 188 13.16 -10.04 2.14
N ARG A 189 12.12 -9.31 1.72
CA ARG A 189 12.26 -8.17 0.78
C ARG A 189 13.08 -7.03 1.38
N ILE A 190 12.92 -6.73 2.66
CA ILE A 190 13.69 -5.67 3.33
C ILE A 190 15.18 -6.06 3.42
N TYR A 191 15.48 -7.31 3.76
CA TYR A 191 16.86 -7.81 3.78
C TYR A 191 17.50 -7.85 2.39
N MET A 192 16.73 -8.17 1.35
CA MET A 192 17.19 -8.04 -0.05
C MET A 192 17.60 -6.60 -0.38
N GLU A 193 16.78 -5.61 -0.02
CA GLU A 193 17.09 -4.18 -0.24
C GLU A 193 18.27 -3.71 0.61
N PHE A 194 18.46 -4.30 1.80
CA PHE A 194 19.60 -4.04 2.68
C PHE A 194 20.90 -4.71 2.18
N GLY A 195 20.80 -5.72 1.31
CA GLY A 195 21.93 -6.49 0.77
C GLY A 195 22.29 -7.77 1.53
N ASP A 196 21.52 -8.13 2.56
CA ASP A 196 21.71 -9.38 3.32
C ASP A 196 20.87 -10.51 2.69
N VAL A 197 21.41 -11.09 1.61
CA VAL A 197 20.74 -12.16 0.85
C VAL A 197 20.57 -13.44 1.68
N GLU A 198 21.51 -13.72 2.59
CA GLU A 198 21.45 -14.92 3.43
C GLU A 198 20.28 -14.86 4.42
N THR A 199 20.12 -13.73 5.12
CA THR A 199 18.99 -13.54 6.02
C THR A 199 17.67 -13.46 5.25
N ALA A 200 17.67 -12.86 4.05
CA ALA A 200 16.50 -12.84 3.19
C ALA A 200 15.98 -14.26 2.86
N GLU A 201 16.88 -15.19 2.51
CA GLU A 201 16.53 -16.59 2.23
C GLU A 201 15.89 -17.28 3.43
N LYS A 202 16.44 -17.06 4.64
CA LYS A 202 15.86 -17.59 5.89
C LYS A 202 14.44 -17.08 6.10
N MET A 203 14.21 -15.78 5.87
CA MET A 203 12.88 -15.17 6.03
C MET A 203 11.87 -15.65 4.97
N PHE A 204 12.30 -15.83 3.72
CA PHE A 204 11.45 -16.41 2.68
C PHE A 204 11.08 -17.86 2.99
N THR A 205 12.01 -18.64 3.54
CA THR A 205 11.74 -19.99 4.01
C THR A 205 10.70 -20.00 5.13
N GLU A 206 10.88 -19.13 6.14
CA GLU A 206 9.95 -18.99 7.27
C GLU A 206 8.54 -18.57 6.81
N CYS A 207 8.45 -17.74 5.76
CA CYS A 207 7.17 -17.33 5.16
C CYS A 207 6.36 -18.52 4.61
N LEU A 208 7.01 -19.62 4.24
CA LEU A 208 6.41 -20.76 3.55
C LEU A 208 6.21 -22.01 4.42
N VAL A 209 6.63 -22.00 5.69
CA VAL A 209 6.67 -23.19 6.57
C VAL A 209 5.34 -23.95 6.64
N ASP A 210 4.21 -23.24 6.70
CA ASP A 210 2.87 -23.84 6.81
C ASP A 210 2.06 -23.75 5.49
N ALA A 211 2.69 -23.30 4.41
CA ALA A 211 1.99 -23.08 3.14
C ALA A 211 1.86 -24.41 2.37
N PRO A 212 0.65 -24.81 1.93
CA PRO A 212 0.46 -26.04 1.16
C PRO A 212 1.31 -26.00 -0.12
N PRO A 213 2.24 -26.95 -0.35
CA PRO A 213 3.22 -26.86 -1.43
C PRO A 213 2.59 -26.97 -2.82
N ASP A 214 1.48 -27.70 -2.93
CA ASP A 214 0.78 -27.95 -4.20
C ASP A 214 -0.19 -26.82 -4.58
N LEU A 215 -0.44 -25.87 -3.68
CA LEU A 215 -1.29 -24.74 -3.97
C LEU A 215 -0.56 -23.81 -4.95
N LYS A 216 -1.24 -23.49 -6.06
CA LYS A 216 -0.72 -22.61 -7.12
C LYS A 216 -0.12 -21.30 -6.58
N SER A 217 -0.78 -20.66 -5.62
CA SER A 217 -0.27 -19.43 -5.00
C SER A 217 1.04 -19.64 -4.23
N THR A 218 1.19 -20.77 -3.53
CA THR A 218 2.43 -21.14 -2.84
C THR A 218 3.56 -21.39 -3.84
N GLN A 219 3.28 -22.07 -4.95
CA GLN A 219 4.27 -22.31 -6.01
C GLN A 219 4.76 -21.01 -6.63
N VAL A 220 3.83 -20.11 -7.00
CA VAL A 220 4.15 -18.76 -7.51
C VAL A 220 4.97 -17.97 -6.49
N GLN A 221 4.60 -17.99 -5.22
CA GLN A 221 5.31 -17.28 -4.17
C GLN A 221 6.73 -17.83 -3.95
N ARG A 222 6.91 -19.15 -3.98
CA ARG A 222 8.24 -19.79 -3.89
C ARG A 222 9.13 -19.40 -5.05
N LEU A 223 8.61 -19.46 -6.28
CA LEU A 223 9.36 -19.04 -7.47
C LEU A 223 9.72 -17.55 -7.40
N MET A 224 8.82 -16.70 -6.91
CA MET A 224 9.08 -15.27 -6.73
C MET A 224 10.22 -15.02 -5.74
N PHE A 225 10.25 -15.73 -4.61
CA PHE A 225 11.35 -15.64 -3.64
C PHE A 225 12.67 -16.16 -4.21
N ASN A 226 12.66 -17.30 -4.91
CA ASN A 226 13.86 -17.83 -5.57
C ASN A 226 14.42 -16.86 -6.61
N ALA A 227 13.54 -16.25 -7.43
CA ALA A 227 13.94 -15.27 -8.43
C ALA A 227 14.55 -14.01 -7.79
N MET A 228 14.02 -13.55 -6.65
CA MET A 228 14.62 -12.44 -5.89
C MET A 228 16.02 -12.80 -5.39
N LEU A 229 16.20 -13.98 -4.80
CA LEU A 229 17.52 -14.44 -4.33
C LEU A 229 18.52 -14.60 -5.48
N GLN A 230 18.07 -15.09 -6.65
CA GLN A 230 18.89 -15.16 -7.86
C GLN A 230 19.33 -13.77 -8.32
N ILE A 231 18.44 -12.76 -8.31
CA ILE A 231 18.81 -11.36 -8.57
C ILE A 231 19.86 -10.88 -7.57
N GLY A 232 19.66 -11.11 -6.26
CA GLY A 232 20.61 -10.70 -5.21
C GLY A 232 22.01 -11.29 -5.39
N ASN A 233 22.09 -12.50 -5.95
CA ASN A 233 23.36 -13.18 -6.27
C ASN A 233 23.89 -12.87 -7.67
N GLY A 234 23.30 -11.91 -8.41
CA GLY A 234 23.72 -11.53 -9.76
C GLY A 234 23.38 -12.56 -10.86
N ARG A 235 22.57 -13.58 -10.55
CA ARG A 235 22.19 -14.67 -11.46
C ARG A 235 20.94 -14.29 -12.28
N PHE A 236 21.05 -13.24 -13.08
CA PHE A 236 19.91 -12.67 -13.81
C PHE A 236 19.27 -13.62 -14.84
N ASP A 237 20.05 -14.50 -15.49
CA ASP A 237 19.49 -15.49 -16.42
C ASP A 237 18.67 -16.59 -15.72
N GLU A 238 19.04 -16.97 -14.49
CA GLU A 238 18.22 -17.90 -13.70
C GLU A 238 16.93 -17.22 -13.25
N ALA A 239 17.03 -15.98 -12.73
CA ALA A 239 15.86 -15.19 -12.33
C ALA A 239 14.87 -14.99 -13.49
N LYS A 240 15.39 -14.72 -14.69
CA LYS A 240 14.60 -14.60 -15.92
C LYS A 240 13.78 -15.87 -16.22
N ARG A 241 14.38 -17.05 -16.05
CA ARG A 241 13.68 -18.34 -16.21
C ARG A 241 12.62 -18.54 -15.13
N SER A 242 12.94 -18.25 -13.87
CA SER A 242 11.97 -18.35 -12.78
C SER A 242 10.77 -17.41 -12.96
N PHE A 243 10.97 -16.17 -13.44
CA PHE A 243 9.83 -15.30 -13.78
C PHE A 243 9.02 -15.82 -14.96
N TRP A 244 9.66 -16.42 -15.97
CA TRP A 244 8.94 -17.06 -17.06
C TRP A 244 8.05 -18.21 -16.55
N GLU A 245 8.56 -19.07 -15.66
CA GLU A 245 7.77 -20.13 -15.03
C GLU A 245 6.57 -19.58 -14.25
N ILE A 246 6.76 -18.47 -13.53
CA ILE A 246 5.66 -17.78 -12.85
C ILE A 246 4.61 -17.32 -13.84
N LEU A 247 5.00 -16.77 -14.99
CA LEU A 247 4.05 -16.32 -16.02
C LEU A 247 3.35 -17.49 -16.73
N GLN A 248 3.94 -18.68 -16.76
CA GLN A 248 3.24 -19.90 -17.21
C GLN A 248 2.16 -20.32 -16.20
N LEU A 249 2.44 -20.20 -14.90
CA LEU A 249 1.48 -20.52 -13.86
C LEU A 249 0.40 -19.44 -13.74
N ASP A 250 0.81 -18.19 -13.55
CA ASP A 250 -0.04 -17.01 -13.38
C ASP A 250 0.33 -15.95 -14.43
N PRO A 251 -0.29 -16.02 -15.62
CA PRO A 251 -0.03 -15.06 -16.66
C PRO A 251 -0.44 -13.63 -16.33
N THR A 252 -1.22 -13.42 -15.26
CA THR A 252 -1.67 -12.09 -14.83
C THR A 252 -0.70 -11.38 -13.90
N ASN A 253 0.46 -12.01 -13.63
CA ASN A 253 1.41 -11.54 -12.64
C ASN A 253 2.28 -10.37 -13.16
N VAL A 254 1.77 -9.15 -12.99
CA VAL A 254 2.46 -7.89 -13.35
C VAL A 254 3.85 -7.79 -12.74
N ALA A 255 4.02 -8.22 -11.49
CA ALA A 255 5.31 -8.16 -10.81
C ALA A 255 6.35 -9.08 -11.45
N ALA A 256 5.97 -10.30 -11.80
CA ALA A 256 6.86 -11.25 -12.49
C ALA A 256 7.23 -10.74 -13.88
N ALA A 257 6.25 -10.25 -14.66
CA ALA A 257 6.49 -9.71 -15.98
C ALA A 257 7.44 -8.51 -15.96
N ASN A 258 7.22 -7.59 -15.02
CA ASN A 258 8.08 -6.44 -14.79
C ASN A 258 9.51 -6.85 -14.41
N ASN A 259 9.66 -7.76 -13.44
CA ASN A 259 10.98 -8.19 -12.98
C ASN A 259 11.71 -9.04 -14.03
N GLN A 260 10.99 -9.77 -14.88
CA GLN A 260 11.57 -10.45 -16.03
C GLN A 260 12.17 -9.45 -17.01
N ALA A 261 11.45 -8.37 -17.35
CA ALA A 261 11.96 -7.31 -18.21
C ALA A 261 13.21 -6.64 -17.62
N VAL A 262 13.23 -6.40 -16.31
CA VAL A 262 14.43 -5.91 -15.62
C VAL A 262 15.60 -6.90 -15.77
N CYS A 263 15.37 -8.21 -15.66
CA CYS A 263 16.43 -9.21 -15.87
C CYS A 263 16.96 -9.20 -17.32
N PHE A 264 16.11 -9.02 -18.33
CA PHE A 264 16.54 -8.85 -19.73
C PHE A 264 17.46 -7.65 -19.93
N HIS A 265 17.23 -6.55 -19.21
CA HIS A 265 18.12 -5.39 -19.24
C HIS A 265 19.51 -5.73 -18.69
N PHE A 266 19.58 -6.40 -17.52
CA PHE A 266 20.86 -6.79 -16.92
C PHE A 266 21.64 -7.86 -17.70
N THR A 267 20.99 -8.61 -18.59
CA THR A 267 21.64 -9.60 -19.47
C THR A 267 21.99 -9.04 -20.85
N SER A 268 21.99 -7.71 -21.02
CA SER A 268 22.27 -7.01 -22.29
C SER A 268 21.29 -7.34 -23.43
N GLN A 269 20.10 -7.84 -23.10
CA GLN A 269 19.03 -8.15 -24.03
C GLN A 269 17.99 -7.01 -24.02
N MET A 270 18.47 -5.80 -24.30
CA MET A 270 17.69 -4.57 -24.14
C MET A 270 16.49 -4.52 -25.10
N ASP A 271 16.67 -4.93 -26.35
CA ASP A 271 15.60 -5.00 -27.34
C ASP A 271 14.48 -5.96 -26.89
N ASP A 272 14.84 -7.11 -26.30
CA ASP A 272 13.87 -8.07 -25.77
C ASP A 272 13.10 -7.48 -24.58
N SER A 273 13.79 -6.75 -23.69
CA SER A 273 13.17 -6.06 -22.55
C SER A 273 12.15 -5.01 -22.99
N ILE A 274 12.51 -4.18 -23.97
CA ILE A 274 11.62 -3.15 -24.53
C ILE A 274 10.42 -3.79 -25.19
N ARG A 275 10.60 -4.79 -26.06
CA ARG A 275 9.47 -5.48 -26.71
C ARG A 275 8.49 -6.09 -25.70
N ILE A 276 9.00 -6.71 -24.63
CA ILE A 276 8.16 -7.28 -23.58
C ILE A 276 7.37 -6.16 -22.89
N LEU A 277 8.02 -5.08 -22.45
CA LEU A 277 7.34 -3.97 -21.78
C LEU A 277 6.38 -3.21 -22.69
N GLU A 278 6.71 -3.03 -23.97
CA GLU A 278 5.79 -2.47 -24.96
C GLU A 278 4.54 -3.34 -25.08
N THR A 279 4.71 -4.66 -25.17
CA THR A 279 3.59 -5.62 -25.23
C THR A 279 2.71 -5.52 -23.96
N LEU A 280 3.33 -5.52 -22.78
CA LEU A 280 2.61 -5.42 -21.49
C LEU A 280 1.91 -4.08 -21.27
N THR A 281 2.36 -3.02 -21.96
CA THR A 281 1.75 -1.68 -21.93
C THR A 281 0.86 -1.41 -23.14
N THR A 282 0.66 -2.40 -24.02
CA THR A 282 -0.28 -2.31 -25.12
C THR A 282 -1.62 -2.92 -24.65
N PRO A 283 -2.67 -2.11 -24.52
CA PRO A 283 -3.98 -2.58 -24.07
C PRO A 283 -4.63 -3.51 -25.10
N PHE A 284 -5.62 -4.25 -24.62
CA PHE A 284 -6.37 -5.28 -25.33
C PHE A 284 -6.87 -4.83 -26.72
N ASN A 285 -6.25 -5.34 -27.78
CA ASN A 285 -6.92 -5.59 -29.06
C ASN A 285 -6.72 -7.08 -29.34
N GLN A 286 -7.82 -7.79 -29.59
CA GLN A 286 -7.79 -9.20 -29.96
C GLN A 286 -6.76 -9.39 -31.09
N HIS A 287 -5.96 -10.46 -31.01
CA HIS A 287 -4.92 -10.90 -31.94
C HIS A 287 -3.48 -10.41 -31.67
N GLN A 288 -2.80 -11.03 -30.70
CA GLN A 288 -1.70 -11.99 -30.95
C GLN A 288 -0.88 -12.23 -29.66
N PRO A 289 -0.72 -13.50 -29.21
CA PRO A 289 0.41 -13.86 -28.37
C PRO A 289 1.69 -13.62 -29.18
N LEU A 290 2.61 -12.80 -28.67
CA LEU A 290 3.93 -12.63 -29.29
C LEU A 290 4.94 -13.52 -28.58
N GLU A 291 5.66 -14.31 -29.37
CA GLU A 291 6.84 -15.03 -28.93
C GLU A 291 7.99 -14.02 -28.77
N ALA A 292 8.47 -13.81 -27.55
CA ALA A 292 9.79 -13.22 -27.38
C ALA A 292 10.86 -14.20 -27.90
N SER A 293 12.00 -13.68 -28.36
CA SER A 293 13.17 -14.44 -28.78
C SER A 293 13.45 -15.56 -27.76
N GLY A 294 13.31 -16.83 -28.17
CA GLY A 294 13.44 -17.99 -27.27
C GLY A 294 12.14 -18.72 -26.92
N GLY A 295 11.00 -18.43 -27.58
CA GLY A 295 9.76 -19.20 -27.43
C GLY A 295 8.91 -18.83 -26.20
N HIS A 296 9.09 -17.62 -25.67
CA HIS A 296 8.37 -17.14 -24.49
C HIS A 296 7.10 -16.38 -24.90
N THR A 297 5.93 -16.98 -24.67
CA THR A 297 4.63 -16.34 -24.91
C THR A 297 4.26 -15.40 -23.75
N VAL A 298 4.06 -14.10 -24.03
CA VAL A 298 3.61 -13.11 -23.04
C VAL A 298 2.11 -12.85 -23.23
N LEU A 299 1.35 -12.92 -22.14
CA LEU A 299 -0.10 -12.66 -22.15
C LEU A 299 -0.40 -11.19 -21.78
N PRO A 300 -1.49 -10.59 -22.30
CA PRO A 300 -1.84 -9.20 -22.02
C PRO A 300 -2.18 -8.96 -20.54
N LEU A 301 -1.72 -7.84 -19.97
CA LEU A 301 -1.94 -7.45 -18.56
C LEU A 301 -2.70 -6.13 -18.45
N PRO A 302 -3.39 -5.87 -17.32
CA PRO A 302 -3.86 -4.53 -16.98
C PRO A 302 -2.71 -3.54 -16.94
N LEU A 303 -2.95 -2.32 -17.42
CA LEU A 303 -1.94 -1.29 -17.51
C LEU A 303 -1.46 -0.89 -16.10
N HIS A 304 -0.15 -0.91 -15.87
CA HIS A 304 0.46 -0.59 -14.58
C HIS A 304 1.53 0.49 -14.73
N GLU A 305 1.50 1.51 -13.86
CA GLU A 305 2.42 2.66 -13.91
C GLU A 305 3.90 2.25 -13.86
N THR A 306 4.22 1.21 -13.07
CA THR A 306 5.58 0.66 -12.98
C THR A 306 6.10 0.14 -14.31
N LEU A 307 5.26 -0.54 -15.11
CA LEU A 307 5.63 -1.06 -16.42
C LEU A 307 5.94 0.10 -17.38
N ILE A 308 5.11 1.15 -17.35
CA ILE A 308 5.29 2.35 -18.16
C ILE A 308 6.56 3.09 -17.75
N SER A 309 6.82 3.23 -16.46
CA SER A 309 8.06 3.85 -15.96
C SER A 309 9.29 3.06 -16.38
N ASN A 310 9.24 1.73 -16.30
CA ASN A 310 10.38 0.90 -16.71
C ASN A 310 10.60 0.94 -18.22
N LEU A 311 9.52 0.92 -19.01
CA LEU A 311 9.60 1.15 -20.45
C LEU A 311 10.21 2.52 -20.76
N ALA A 312 9.76 3.58 -20.09
CA ALA A 312 10.27 4.93 -20.29
C ALA A 312 11.78 5.04 -20.00
N VAL A 313 12.29 4.34 -18.98
CA VAL A 313 13.73 4.28 -18.67
C VAL A 313 14.52 3.58 -19.77
N LEU A 314 14.01 2.45 -20.28
CA LEU A 314 14.69 1.72 -21.34
C LEU A 314 14.69 2.50 -22.65
N LEU A 315 13.60 3.17 -22.99
CA LEU A 315 13.53 4.03 -24.18
C LEU A 315 14.51 5.21 -24.10
N GLU A 316 14.80 5.73 -22.90
CA GLU A 316 15.86 6.74 -22.70
C GLU A 316 17.25 6.17 -22.97
N ALA A 317 17.52 4.96 -22.49
CA ALA A 317 18.83 4.34 -22.63
C ALA A 317 19.11 3.80 -24.05
N GLU A 318 18.07 3.45 -24.82
CA GLU A 318 18.20 2.83 -26.15
C GLU A 318 18.35 3.87 -27.27
N SER A 319 17.76 5.07 -27.13
CA SER A 319 17.54 5.95 -28.28
C SER A 319 17.68 7.44 -28.00
N ASP A 320 18.40 8.14 -28.87
CA ASP A 320 18.42 9.62 -28.95
C ASP A 320 17.04 10.22 -29.24
N LYS A 321 16.09 9.42 -29.76
CA LYS A 321 14.69 9.81 -30.03
C LYS A 321 13.73 9.37 -28.92
N SER A 322 14.24 9.16 -27.71
CA SER A 322 13.49 8.69 -26.55
C SER A 322 12.21 9.48 -26.28
N GLN A 323 12.25 10.81 -26.41
CA GLN A 323 11.07 11.68 -26.23
C GLN A 323 9.94 11.35 -27.22
N THR A 324 10.27 11.19 -28.51
CA THR A 324 9.27 10.84 -29.53
C THR A 324 8.68 9.46 -29.26
N LYS A 325 9.50 8.47 -28.87
CA LYS A 325 9.01 7.13 -28.54
C LYS A 325 8.08 7.17 -27.32
N LYS A 326 8.44 7.88 -26.26
CA LYS A 326 7.60 8.07 -25.06
C LYS A 326 6.28 8.78 -25.35
N LEU A 327 6.31 9.82 -26.18
CA LEU A 327 5.09 10.53 -26.61
C LEU A 327 4.14 9.60 -27.38
N LYS A 328 4.66 8.73 -28.25
CA LYS A 328 3.82 7.72 -28.93
C LYS A 328 3.18 6.75 -27.95
N VAL A 329 3.90 6.32 -26.91
CA VAL A 329 3.33 5.46 -25.85
C VAL A 329 2.24 6.22 -25.08
N LEU A 330 2.46 7.49 -24.76
CA LEU A 330 1.47 8.36 -24.12
C LEU A 330 0.22 8.55 -24.99
N GLU A 331 0.38 8.89 -26.28
CA GLU A 331 -0.72 9.04 -27.24
C GLU A 331 -1.55 7.76 -27.34
N ARG A 332 -0.87 6.60 -27.41
CA ARG A 332 -1.52 5.29 -27.44
C ARG A 332 -2.36 5.02 -26.18
N ILE A 333 -1.85 5.38 -25.00
CA ILE A 333 -2.54 5.17 -23.72
C ILE A 333 -3.65 6.21 -23.51
N ALA A 334 -3.44 7.46 -23.94
CA ALA A 334 -4.43 8.53 -23.83
C ALA A 334 -5.67 8.29 -24.72
N GLY A 335 -5.53 7.50 -25.79
CA GLY A 335 -6.64 7.04 -26.61
C GLY A 335 -7.53 5.96 -25.97
N LEU A 336 -7.23 5.53 -24.73
CA LEU A 336 -7.98 4.50 -24.04
C LEU A 336 -9.02 5.10 -23.10
N ASP A 337 -10.25 4.64 -23.23
CA ASP A 337 -11.33 5.04 -22.33
C ASP A 337 -11.13 4.43 -20.93
N GLY A 338 -10.97 5.29 -19.93
CA GLY A 338 -11.13 4.92 -18.51
C GLY A 338 -9.87 4.52 -17.75
N GLU A 339 -8.72 4.34 -18.40
CA GLU A 339 -7.46 4.03 -17.70
C GLU A 339 -6.70 5.31 -17.33
N LYS A 340 -6.54 5.55 -16.01
CA LYS A 340 -5.78 6.69 -15.49
C LYS A 340 -4.36 6.25 -15.19
N VAL A 341 -3.40 6.81 -15.92
CA VAL A 341 -1.96 6.67 -15.64
C VAL A 341 -1.41 8.04 -15.28
N ALA A 342 -0.62 8.13 -14.20
CA ALA A 342 0.07 9.36 -13.86
C ALA A 342 1.05 9.78 -14.97
N PHE A 343 0.97 11.05 -15.37
CA PHE A 343 1.89 11.62 -16.37
C PHE A 343 3.37 11.47 -15.98
N SER A 344 3.67 11.47 -14.68
CA SER A 344 5.01 11.24 -14.14
C SER A 344 5.61 9.89 -14.56
N SER A 345 4.78 8.88 -14.81
CA SER A 345 5.23 7.54 -15.20
C SER A 345 5.95 7.52 -16.55
N PHE A 346 5.68 8.49 -17.43
CA PHE A 346 6.33 8.57 -18.73
C PHE A 346 7.72 9.22 -18.67
N ARG A 347 8.11 9.80 -17.52
CA ARG A 347 9.37 10.52 -17.32
C ARG A 347 9.65 11.52 -18.46
N LEU A 348 8.62 12.25 -18.89
CA LEU A 348 8.78 13.32 -19.86
C LEU A 348 9.36 14.55 -19.14
N PRO A 349 10.30 15.30 -19.74
CA PRO A 349 10.77 16.53 -19.15
C PRO A 349 9.59 17.48 -18.98
N THR A 350 9.41 17.98 -17.75
CA THR A 350 8.45 19.05 -17.51
C THR A 350 8.96 20.26 -18.26
N SER A 351 8.22 20.73 -19.28
CA SER A 351 8.53 22.04 -19.82
C SER A 351 8.36 23.02 -18.66
N LYS A 352 9.46 23.62 -18.20
CA LYS A 352 9.36 24.94 -17.60
C LYS A 352 8.79 25.82 -18.71
N VAL A 353 7.46 26.00 -18.70
CA VAL A 353 6.86 27.05 -19.50
C VAL A 353 7.45 28.34 -18.93
N PRO A 354 8.12 29.18 -19.73
CA PRO A 354 8.64 30.46 -19.28
C PRO A 354 7.53 31.40 -18.81
#